data_AF-A0A8C6K8A8-F1
#
_entry.id   AF-A0A8C6K8A8-F1
#
_cell.length_a   1.000
_cell.length_b   1.000
_cell.length_c   1.000
_cell.angle_alpha   90.00
_cell.angle_beta   90.00
_cell.angle_gamma   90.00
#
_symmetry.space_group_name_H-M   'P 1'
#
loop_
_entity.id
_entity.type
_entity.pdbx_description
1 polymer ?
#
loop_
_entity_poly.entity_id
_entity_poly.type
_entity_poly.pdbx_seq_one_letter_code
_entity_poly.pdbx_strand_id
1 'polypeptide(L)'
;MSLFYCCANSILLEIKEKIRKVKEYHEKLMECLGDILETHVPLPTYESTSSKRKKSVAHEFSKGLLSLSDILEILMNKILTEAHDPYVLIDHTFWPPYVELLLRHGIAVRHQENKLKIRLEKFF
;
A
#
# COMPACT_ATOMS: atom_id res chain seq x y z
N MET A 1 -22.02 -27.74 -36.73
CA MET A 1 -21.88 -27.83 -35.26
C MET A 1 -20.42 -27.83 -34.78
N SER A 2 -19.49 -28.53 -35.45
CA SER A 2 -18.12 -28.76 -34.94
C SER A 2 -17.13 -27.58 -35.01
N LEU A 3 -17.28 -26.65 -35.97
CA LEU A 3 -16.39 -25.49 -36.13
C LEU A 3 -16.54 -24.44 -35.01
N PHE A 4 -17.75 -24.29 -34.48
CA PHE A 4 -18.04 -23.34 -33.38
C PHE A 4 -17.38 -23.78 -32.06
N TYR A 5 -17.28 -25.09 -31.81
CA TYR A 5 -16.72 -25.65 -30.58
C TYR A 5 -15.18 -25.51 -30.51
N CYS A 6 -14.48 -25.59 -31.64
CA CYS A 6 -13.03 -25.34 -31.70
C CYS A 6 -12.66 -23.88 -31.41
N CYS A 7 -13.39 -22.92 -31.99
CA CYS A 7 -13.13 -21.50 -31.76
C CYS A 7 -13.39 -21.10 -30.30
N ALA A 8 -14.48 -21.58 -29.71
CA ALA A 8 -14.79 -21.35 -28.29
C ALA A 8 -13.70 -21.91 -27.36
N ASN A 9 -13.15 -23.08 -27.69
CA ASN A 9 -12.06 -23.67 -26.91
C ASN A 9 -10.74 -22.88 -27.06
N SER A 10 -10.43 -22.38 -28.26
CA SER A 10 -9.26 -21.51 -28.49
C SER A 10 -9.35 -20.20 -27.72
N ILE A 11 -10.52 -19.55 -27.73
CA ILE A 11 -10.76 -18.30 -27.00
C ILE A 11 -10.66 -18.54 -25.48
N LEU A 12 -11.22 -19.65 -24.99
CA LEU A 12 -11.12 -20.03 -23.58
C LEU A 12 -9.67 -20.23 -23.14
N LEU A 13 -8.85 -20.88 -23.96
CA LEU A 13 -7.41 -21.07 -23.69
C LEU A 13 -6.66 -19.73 -23.67
N GLU A 14 -6.95 -18.83 -24.61
CA GLU A 14 -6.35 -17.50 -24.65
C GLU A 14 -6.71 -16.66 -23.40
N ILE A 15 -7.98 -16.70 -22.98
CA ILE A 15 -8.44 -16.00 -21.77
C ILE A 15 -7.75 -16.58 -20.53
N LYS A 16 -7.67 -17.91 -20.42
CA LYS A 16 -6.95 -18.57 -19.31
C LYS A 16 -5.49 -18.15 -19.25
N GLU A 17 -4.82 -18.07 -20.40
CA GLU A 17 -3.43 -17.65 -20.49
C GLU A 17 -3.25 -16.17 -20.12
N LYS A 18 -4.17 -15.29 -20.53
CA LYS A 18 -4.18 -13.88 -20.10
C LYS A 18 -4.37 -13.75 -18.59
N ILE A 19 -5.32 -14.50 -18.01
CA ILE A 19 -5.53 -14.52 -16.55
C ILE A 19 -4.28 -14.98 -15.82
N ARG A 20 -3.61 -16.04 -16.31
CA ARG A 20 -2.35 -16.54 -15.73
C ARG A 20 -1.26 -15.47 -15.75
N LYS A 21 -1.05 -14.81 -16.89
CA LYS A 21 -0.05 -13.74 -17.03
C LYS A 21 -0.31 -12.56 -16.09
N VAL A 22 -1.57 -12.15 -15.93
CA VAL A 22 -1.94 -11.07 -15.01
C VAL A 22 -1.66 -11.47 -13.56
N LYS A 23 -1.96 -12.71 -13.17
CA LYS A 23 -1.66 -13.21 -11.82
C LYS A 23 -0.15 -13.24 -11.55
N GLU A 24 0.64 -13.79 -12.46
CA GLU A 24 2.10 -13.84 -12.30
C GLU A 24 2.75 -12.46 -12.24
N TYR A 25 2.24 -11.51 -13.05
CA TYR A 25 2.70 -10.13 -12.98
C TYR A 25 2.36 -9.48 -11.64
N HIS A 26 1.13 -9.69 -11.15
CA HIS A 26 0.70 -9.17 -9.86
C HIS A 26 1.53 -9.74 -8.70
N GLU A 27 1.76 -11.05 -8.68
CA GLU A 27 2.58 -11.71 -7.66
C GLU A 27 4.00 -11.13 -7.62
N LYS A 28 4.67 -11.03 -8.77
CA LYS A 28 6.02 -10.43 -8.87
C LYS A 28 6.05 -8.97 -8.45
N LEU A 29 5.02 -8.21 -8.81
CA LEU A 29 4.92 -6.81 -8.42
C LEU A 29 4.83 -6.67 -6.89
N MET A 30 4.00 -7.49 -6.25
CA MET A 30 3.83 -7.48 -4.79
C MET A 30 5.09 -7.98 -4.07
N GLU A 31 5.77 -8.98 -4.61
CA GLU A 31 7.07 -9.47 -4.11
C GLU A 31 8.13 -8.36 -4.15
N CYS A 32 8.34 -7.74 -5.32
CA CYS A 32 9.29 -6.63 -5.44
C CYS A 32 8.95 -5.44 -4.54
N LEU A 33 7.66 -5.13 -4.35
CA LEU A 33 7.24 -4.09 -3.42
C LEU A 33 7.62 -4.47 -1.98
N GLY A 34 7.35 -5.70 -1.56
CA GLY A 34 7.73 -6.22 -0.25
C GLY A 34 9.24 -6.10 -0.01
N ASP A 35 10.06 -6.56 -0.96
CA ASP A 35 11.52 -6.51 -0.86
C ASP A 35 12.05 -5.08 -0.71
N ILE A 36 11.50 -4.13 -1.47
CA ILE A 36 11.87 -2.72 -1.39
C ILE A 36 11.49 -2.14 -0.03
N LEU A 37 10.28 -2.48 0.46
CA LEU A 37 9.79 -2.00 1.74
C LEU A 37 10.65 -2.53 2.91
N GLU A 38 11.09 -3.79 2.86
CA GLU A 38 11.94 -4.37 3.89
C GLU A 38 13.38 -3.81 3.84
N THR A 39 13.93 -3.63 2.65
CA THR A 39 15.36 -3.32 2.47
C THR A 39 15.67 -1.81 2.57
N HIS A 40 14.73 -0.94 2.19
CA HIS A 40 15.01 0.48 1.97
C HIS A 40 14.20 1.43 2.85
N VAL A 41 13.24 0.93 3.63
CA VAL A 41 12.38 1.79 4.46
C VAL A 41 12.91 1.86 5.89
N PRO A 42 13.22 3.05 6.42
CA PRO A 42 13.68 3.19 7.79
C PRO A 42 12.57 2.87 8.78
N LEU A 43 12.87 2.10 9.83
CA LEU A 43 11.89 1.76 10.86
C LEU A 43 11.32 3.02 11.56
N PRO A 44 10.02 3.02 11.93
CA PRO A 44 9.41 4.14 12.63
C PRO A 44 10.16 4.44 13.93
N THR A 45 10.82 5.59 13.98
CA THR A 45 11.51 6.08 15.17
C THR A 45 10.80 7.33 15.66
N TYR A 46 10.45 7.39 16.94
CA TYR A 46 10.01 8.65 17.53
C TYR A 46 11.25 9.55 17.64
N GLU A 47 11.38 10.55 16.78
CA GLU A 47 12.36 11.61 17.01
C GLU A 47 11.70 12.68 17.90
N SER A 48 11.86 12.53 19.22
CA SER A 48 11.71 13.69 20.09
C SER A 48 12.83 14.68 19.77
N THR A 49 12.44 15.86 19.31
CA THR A 49 13.31 17.01 19.13
C THR A 49 13.85 17.50 20.47
N SER A 50 14.79 16.77 21.08
CA SER A 50 15.67 17.29 22.14
C SER A 50 16.81 16.31 22.43
N SER A 51 18.01 16.70 22.00
CA SER A 51 19.31 16.45 22.67
C SER A 51 19.74 15.01 23.01
N LYS A 52 20.84 14.59 22.36
CA LYS A 52 21.92 13.74 22.87
C LYS A 52 21.56 12.76 24.01
N ARG A 53 21.34 11.47 23.67
CA ARG A 53 22.02 10.27 24.25
C ARG A 53 21.13 9.02 24.19
N LYS A 54 21.80 7.88 23.97
CA LYS A 54 21.43 6.47 24.25
C LYS A 54 20.59 5.72 23.20
N LYS A 55 21.32 4.92 22.41
CA LYS A 55 20.88 3.85 21.48
C LYS A 55 20.20 2.63 22.17
N SER A 56 19.41 2.80 23.23
CA SER A 56 18.85 1.64 23.95
C SER A 56 17.36 1.71 24.27
N VAL A 57 16.64 2.75 23.84
CA VAL A 57 15.19 2.93 24.15
C VAL A 57 14.31 2.95 22.89
N ALA A 58 14.91 2.96 21.69
CA ALA A 58 14.16 2.98 20.42
C ALA A 58 13.27 1.74 20.21
N HIS A 59 13.53 0.64 20.92
CA HIS A 59 12.86 -0.65 20.68
C HIS A 59 11.51 -0.81 21.41
N GLU A 60 11.23 -0.03 22.47
CA GLU A 60 9.97 -0.17 23.22
C GLU A 60 8.82 0.68 22.67
N PHE A 61 9.12 1.81 22.02
CA PHE A 61 8.09 2.74 21.50
C PHE A 61 7.67 2.46 20.05
N SER A 62 8.35 1.54 19.36
CA SER A 62 7.96 1.04 18.03
C SER A 62 6.65 0.25 18.05
N LYS A 63 6.14 -0.17 19.22
CA LYS A 63 4.96 -1.06 19.32
C LYS A 63 3.62 -0.40 18.96
N GLY A 64 3.55 0.93 18.86
CA GLY A 64 2.32 1.65 18.54
C GLY A 64 2.30 2.33 17.17
N LEU A 65 3.43 2.35 16.45
CA LEU A 65 3.53 2.98 15.14
C LEU A 65 3.34 1.94 14.03
N LEU A 66 2.55 2.29 13.02
CA LEU A 66 2.31 1.45 11.87
C LEU A 66 3.54 1.40 10.96
N SER A 67 3.84 0.22 10.43
CA SER A 67 4.80 0.10 9.33
C SER A 67 4.21 0.71 8.05
N LEU A 68 5.07 1.00 7.06
CA LEU A 68 4.59 1.51 5.78
C LEU A 68 3.67 0.50 5.08
N SER A 69 3.97 -0.79 5.22
CA SER A 69 3.14 -1.90 4.70
C SER A 69 1.75 -1.90 5.34
N ASP A 70 1.66 -1.75 6.67
CA ASP A 70 0.37 -1.70 7.36
C ASP A 70 -0.46 -0.49 6.91
N ILE A 71 0.17 0.68 6.75
CA ILE A 71 -0.50 1.88 6.24
C ILE A 71 -1.04 1.64 4.83
N LEU A 72 -0.24 1.06 3.94
CA LEU A 72 -0.65 0.73 2.57
C LEU A 72 -1.81 -0.26 2.56
N GLU A 73 -1.75 -1.31 3.38
CA GLU A 73 -2.83 -2.28 3.53
C GLU A 73 -4.13 -1.62 3.97
N ILE A 74 -4.09 -0.78 5.00
CA ILE A 74 -5.27 -0.03 5.47
C ILE A 74 -5.86 0.82 4.35
N LEU A 75 -5.02 1.57 3.62
CA LEU A 75 -5.47 2.42 2.51
C LEU A 75 -6.08 1.62 1.35
N MET A 76 -5.46 0.50 0.97
CA MET A 76 -5.97 -0.39 -0.08
C MET A 76 -7.30 -1.01 0.33
N ASN A 77 -7.38 -1.57 1.54
CA ASN A 77 -8.60 -2.16 2.05
C ASN A 77 -9.73 -1.13 2.11
N LYS A 78 -9.45 0.11 2.54
CA LYS A 78 -10.45 1.18 2.61
C LYS A 78 -11.10 1.48 1.26
N ILE A 79 -10.31 1.48 0.18
CA ILE A 79 -10.85 1.71 -1.18
C ILE A 79 -11.73 0.55 -1.65
N LEU A 80 -11.37 -0.69 -1.29
CA LEU A 80 -12.10 -1.88 -1.71
C LEU A 80 -13.39 -2.08 -0.89
N THR A 81 -13.39 -1.76 0.40
CA THR A 81 -14.54 -1.97 1.29
C THR A 81 -15.48 -0.77 1.35
N GLU A 82 -14.94 0.45 1.30
CA GLU A 82 -15.68 1.70 1.49
C GLU A 82 -15.48 2.65 0.31
N ALA A 83 -15.79 2.19 -0.90
CA ALA A 83 -15.57 2.94 -2.14
C ALA A 83 -16.21 4.35 -2.17
N HIS A 84 -17.27 4.59 -1.37
CA HIS A 84 -17.94 5.89 -1.26
C HIS A 84 -17.21 6.88 -0.32
N ASP A 85 -16.48 6.39 0.69
CA ASP A 85 -15.65 7.21 1.59
C ASP A 85 -14.30 6.53 1.85
N PRO A 86 -13.38 6.55 0.87
CA PRO A 86 -12.12 5.83 0.95
C PRO A 86 -11.06 6.53 1.83
N TYR A 87 -11.47 7.50 2.67
CA TYR A 87 -10.55 8.28 3.48
C TYR A 87 -10.32 7.64 4.85
N VAL A 88 -9.05 7.63 5.24
CA VAL A 88 -8.56 7.16 6.54
C VAL A 88 -8.07 8.36 7.34
N LEU A 89 -8.38 8.39 8.62
CA LEU A 89 -7.91 9.42 9.54
C LEU A 89 -6.47 9.11 9.97
N ILE A 90 -5.58 10.08 9.79
CA ILE A 90 -4.22 10.09 10.30
C ILE A 90 -4.31 10.37 11.81
N ASP A 91 -4.07 9.34 12.61
CA ASP A 91 -3.95 9.46 14.07
C ASP A 91 -2.47 9.40 14.50
N HIS A 92 -2.24 9.20 15.80
CA HIS A 92 -0.91 9.13 16.40
C HIS A 92 -0.13 7.85 16.06
N THR A 93 -0.78 6.84 15.48
CA THR A 93 -0.15 5.58 15.05
C THR A 93 0.53 5.74 13.68
N PHE A 94 0.15 6.75 12.91
CA PHE A 94 0.76 7.05 11.62
C PHE A 94 2.08 7.79 11.81
N TRP A 95 3.17 7.18 11.35
CA TRP A 95 4.46 7.84 11.38
C TRP A 95 4.51 8.97 10.33
N PRO A 96 4.73 10.25 10.71
CA PRO A 96 4.66 11.37 9.78
C PRO A 96 5.55 11.24 8.54
N PRO A 97 6.80 10.73 8.63
CA PRO A 97 7.64 10.51 7.44
C PRO A 97 7.02 9.58 6.39
N TYR A 98 6.30 8.54 6.81
CA TYR A 98 5.60 7.65 5.87
C TYR A 98 4.41 8.33 5.21
N VAL A 99 3.63 9.08 5.99
CA VAL A 99 2.52 9.86 5.45
C VAL A 99 3.03 10.87 4.42
N GLU A 100 4.12 11.57 4.73
CA GLU A 100 4.74 12.51 3.81
C GLU A 100 5.31 11.84 2.56
N LEU A 101 5.95 10.68 2.70
CA LEU A 101 6.45 9.90 1.57
C LEU A 101 5.31 9.54 0.61
N LEU A 102 4.20 9.03 1.14
CA LEU A 102 3.04 8.66 0.33
C LEU A 102 2.45 9.86 -0.40
N LEU A 103 2.34 11.01 0.27
CA LEU A 103 1.79 12.24 -0.32
C LEU A 103 2.73 12.87 -1.35
N ARG A 104 4.04 12.92 -1.08
CA ARG A 104 5.04 13.55 -1.96
C ARG A 104 5.19 12.78 -3.27
N HIS A 105 5.09 11.46 -3.24
CA HIS A 105 5.19 10.62 -4.44
C HIS A 105 3.84 10.40 -5.13
N GLY A 106 2.77 11.05 -4.66
CA GLY A 106 1.44 10.94 -5.26
C GLY A 106 0.79 9.56 -5.09
N ILE A 107 1.26 8.75 -4.15
CA ILE A 107 0.69 7.44 -3.82
C ILE A 107 -0.60 7.61 -3.02
N ALA A 108 -0.65 8.64 -2.17
CA ALA A 108 -1.84 9.02 -1.42
C ALA A 108 -2.19 10.50 -1.66
N VAL A 109 -3.45 10.85 -1.42
CA VAL A 109 -3.98 12.21 -1.56
C VAL A 109 -4.69 12.63 -0.27
N ARG A 110 -4.45 13.87 0.18
CA ARG A 110 -5.17 14.47 1.31
C ARG A 110 -6.58 14.88 0.93
N HIS A 111 -7.51 14.74 1.87
CA HIS A 111 -8.85 15.30 1.74
C HIS A 111 -8.77 16.83 1.67
N GLN A 112 -9.61 17.43 0.82
CA GLN A 112 -9.60 18.88 0.56
C GLN A 112 -9.95 19.69 1.83
N GLU A 113 -10.99 19.27 2.54
CA GLU A 113 -11.46 19.95 3.76
C GLU A 113 -10.71 19.51 5.03
N ASN A 114 -10.53 18.20 5.23
CA ASN A 114 -9.89 17.66 6.43
C ASN A 114 -8.45 17.22 6.16
N LYS A 115 -7.46 18.05 6.54
CA LYS A 115 -6.03 17.76 6.35
C LYS A 115 -5.50 16.55 7.12
N LEU A 116 -6.28 16.00 8.05
CA LEU A 116 -5.99 14.76 8.79
C LEU A 116 -6.52 13.52 8.08
N LYS A 117 -7.22 13.65 6.96
CA LYS A 117 -7.71 12.51 6.18
C LYS A 117 -6.87 12.31 4.92
N ILE A 118 -6.49 11.06 4.65
CA ILE A 118 -5.81 10.64 3.41
C ILE A 118 -6.53 9.45 2.78
N ARG A 119 -6.44 9.32 1.47
CA ARG A 119 -6.86 8.13 0.72
C ARG A 119 -5.75 7.71 -0.23
N LEU A 120 -5.71 6.44 -0.65
CA LEU A 120 -4.85 6.05 -1.75
C LEU A 120 -5.26 6.81 -3.03
N GLU A 121 -4.27 7.09 -3.87
CA GLU A 121 -4.56 7.61 -5.19
C GLU A 121 -5.12 6.51 -6.10
N LYS A 122 -5.97 6.93 -7.04
CA LYS A 122 -6.62 6.02 -7.95
C LYS A 122 -5.75 5.86 -9.19
N PHE A 123 -5.13 4.69 -9.34
CA PHE A 123 -4.35 4.32 -10.52
C PHE A 123 -5.32 3.69 -11.53
N PHE A 124 -5.81 4.47 -12.49
CA PHE A 124 -6.71 4.03 -13.56
C PHE A 124 -6.02 4.03 -14.91
#